data_AF-L7CFP5-F1
#
_entry.id   AF-L7CFP5-F1
#
_cell.length_a   1.000
_cell.length_b   1.000
_cell.length_c   1.000
_cell.angle_alpha   90.00
_cell.angle_beta   90.00
_cell.angle_gamma   90.00
#
_symmetry.space_group_name_H-M   'P 1'
#
loop_
_entity.id
_entity.type
_entity.pdbx_description
1 polymer ?
#
loop_
_entity_poly.entity_id
_entity_poly.type
_entity_poly.pdbx_seq_one_letter_code
_entity_poly.pdbx_strand_id
1 'polypeptide(L)'
;MQVIPLVSDLNDDRFVSPVQCDADVYTTSYGTLGFRNSSDSVMIVPCHAGYVVKQHAQDHAMTHAGVVSAAGDRRYDTAACIQASQGGFIKKGSYRMLILPHALREHALQKRGEKNYQKLWDDISVFNQRLGVTGQGHLEYFLKAFKKELDEFVAEFECVPRQVGAIVLVDDRVVGIERAPSHEYWLSIWPSLIRECYGSLAIEAAKANGDRAPDRSPRVQLPVEIASLDELESLIAEIASQEDERARSTVRELLDEPLDLQYEEAVSDRRVRADVSIDTATSEHFTGQVIRDGDKVVYASLPATSAFVKSQEWTRAEPFSI
;
A
#
# COMPACT_ATOMS: atom_id res chain seq x y z
N MET A 1 -13.69 -3.45 -3.43
CA MET A 1 -12.24 -3.69 -3.60
C MET A 1 -12.06 -5.18 -3.81
N GLN A 2 -11.13 -5.59 -4.68
CA GLN A 2 -10.78 -6.98 -4.92
C GLN A 2 -9.26 -7.13 -4.78
N VAL A 3 -8.82 -8.33 -4.40
CA VAL A 3 -7.41 -8.63 -4.24
C VAL A 3 -7.10 -9.94 -4.96
N ILE A 4 -6.24 -9.88 -5.97
CA ILE A 4 -5.74 -11.06 -6.66
C ILE A 4 -4.41 -11.46 -5.98
N PRO A 5 -4.34 -12.59 -5.26
CA PRO A 5 -3.15 -12.98 -4.54
C PRO A 5 -2.03 -13.41 -5.50
N LEU A 6 -0.81 -12.95 -5.23
CA LEU A 6 0.40 -13.48 -5.85
C LEU A 6 1.00 -14.52 -4.90
N VAL A 7 0.96 -15.78 -5.31
CA VAL A 7 1.48 -16.90 -4.51
C VAL A 7 2.84 -17.35 -5.05
N SER A 8 3.72 -17.78 -4.15
CA SER A 8 5.02 -18.31 -4.54
C SER A 8 5.48 -19.39 -3.57
N ASP A 9 6.12 -20.43 -4.11
CA ASP A 9 6.89 -21.39 -3.32
C ASP A 9 8.26 -20.83 -2.90
N LEU A 10 8.66 -19.68 -3.48
CA LEU A 10 9.89 -19.00 -3.11
C LEU A 10 9.66 -18.14 -1.86
N ASN A 11 10.38 -18.48 -0.80
CA ASN A 11 10.43 -17.72 0.45
C ASN A 11 11.87 -17.24 0.66
N ASP A 12 12.10 -15.93 0.66
CA ASP A 12 13.45 -15.37 0.81
C ASP A 12 13.69 -14.85 2.23
N ASP A 13 14.05 -15.76 3.14
CA ASP A 13 14.23 -15.50 4.58
C ASP A 13 15.44 -14.59 4.89
N ARG A 14 16.23 -14.24 3.86
CA ARG A 14 17.27 -13.22 3.95
C ARG A 14 16.67 -11.83 4.24
N PHE A 15 15.38 -11.64 3.99
CA PHE A 15 14.71 -10.35 4.13
C PHE A 15 13.53 -10.40 5.11
N VAL A 16 13.43 -9.37 5.96
CA VAL A 16 12.36 -9.22 6.95
C VAL A 16 11.73 -7.83 6.91
N SER A 17 10.51 -7.70 7.41
CA SER A 17 9.86 -6.39 7.55
C SER A 17 10.18 -5.74 8.90
N PRO A 18 9.99 -4.41 9.06
CA PRO A 18 10.17 -3.75 10.35
C PRO A 18 9.23 -4.29 11.44
N VAL A 19 8.06 -4.78 11.06
CA VAL A 19 7.07 -5.35 11.98
C VAL A 19 7.49 -6.76 12.40
N GLN A 20 7.95 -7.58 11.45
CA GLN A 20 8.37 -8.97 11.70
C GLN A 20 9.57 -9.04 12.67
N CYS A 21 10.50 -8.09 12.57
CA CYS A 21 11.70 -8.06 13.43
C CYS A 21 11.58 -7.11 14.64
N ASP A 22 10.40 -6.57 14.96
CA ASP A 22 10.23 -5.59 16.05
C ASP A 22 11.27 -4.47 16.02
N ALA A 23 11.46 -3.84 14.85
CA ALA A 23 12.50 -2.83 14.66
C ALA A 23 12.31 -1.62 15.59
N ASP A 24 13.40 -1.08 16.14
CA ASP A 24 13.32 0.21 16.82
C ASP A 24 13.19 1.32 15.76
N VAL A 25 12.08 2.03 15.77
CA VAL A 25 11.87 3.23 14.96
C VAL A 25 12.09 4.46 15.81
N TYR A 26 12.75 5.48 15.27
CA TYR A 26 13.05 6.71 16.01
C TYR A 26 13.28 7.92 15.11
N THR A 27 13.25 9.12 15.68
CA THR A 27 13.63 10.35 14.98
C THR A 27 14.73 11.10 15.73
N THR A 28 15.63 11.76 14.98
CA THR A 28 16.73 12.59 15.53
C THR A 28 16.57 14.08 15.19
N SER A 29 15.74 14.37 14.19
CA SER A 29 15.24 15.66 13.77
C SER A 29 13.91 15.41 13.04
N TYR A 30 13.15 16.48 12.76
CA TYR A 30 11.86 16.37 12.08
C TYR A 30 11.96 15.84 10.64
N GLY A 31 13.11 15.96 9.98
CA GLY A 31 13.30 15.40 8.63
C GLY A 31 13.83 13.98 8.63
N THR A 32 13.96 13.33 9.80
CA THR A 32 14.64 12.05 9.90
C THR A 32 13.73 10.94 10.40
N LEU A 33 13.92 9.74 9.84
CA LEU A 33 13.38 8.51 10.38
C LEU A 33 14.50 7.46 10.40
N GLY A 34 14.75 6.93 11.59
CA GLY A 34 15.78 5.94 11.86
C GLY A 34 15.17 4.59 12.19
N PHE A 35 15.88 3.54 11.80
CA PHE A 35 15.48 2.16 12.01
C PHE A 35 16.66 1.36 12.52
N ARG A 36 16.48 0.70 13.65
CA ARG A 36 17.39 -0.34 14.13
C ARG A 36 16.81 -1.70 13.84
N ASN A 37 17.48 -2.44 12.98
CA ASN A 37 17.19 -3.83 12.70
C ASN A 37 17.81 -4.70 13.80
N SER A 38 16.97 -5.43 14.55
CA SER A 38 17.40 -6.32 15.63
C SER A 38 17.68 -7.76 15.13
N SER A 39 17.28 -8.08 13.90
CA SER A 39 17.39 -9.42 13.31
C SER A 39 18.73 -9.67 12.62
N ASP A 40 19.02 -10.94 12.35
CA ASP A 40 20.15 -11.38 11.54
C ASP A 40 19.86 -11.37 10.02
N SER A 41 18.67 -10.94 9.61
CA SER A 41 18.25 -10.78 8.21
C SER A 41 18.30 -9.31 7.78
N VAL A 42 18.34 -9.03 6.49
CA VAL A 42 18.24 -7.66 5.96
C VAL A 42 16.81 -7.17 6.11
N MET A 43 16.61 -5.98 6.69
CA MET A 43 15.28 -5.41 6.84
C MET A 43 14.95 -4.52 5.64
N ILE A 44 13.84 -4.82 4.96
CA ILE A 44 13.26 -3.95 3.93
C ILE A 44 12.13 -3.15 4.57
N VAL A 45 12.29 -1.83 4.66
CA VAL A 45 11.24 -0.90 5.07
C VAL A 45 10.31 -0.67 3.86
N PRO A 46 9.00 -0.96 3.98
CA PRO A 46 8.07 -0.77 2.88
C PRO A 46 8.08 0.66 2.33
N CYS A 47 7.89 0.80 1.02
CA CYS A 47 7.74 2.08 0.36
C CYS A 47 6.56 2.85 0.99
N HIS A 48 6.85 4.04 1.52
CA HIS A 48 5.88 4.91 2.19
C HIS A 48 5.36 4.37 3.53
N ALA A 49 6.16 3.57 4.24
CA ALA A 49 5.87 3.20 5.62
C ALA A 49 5.79 4.45 6.53
N GLY A 50 4.69 4.57 7.27
CA GLY A 50 4.45 5.60 8.27
C GLY A 50 4.30 5.03 9.66
N TYR A 51 4.56 5.86 10.67
CA TYR A 51 4.49 5.48 12.09
C TYR A 51 3.68 6.51 12.87
N VAL A 52 2.58 6.04 13.45
CA VAL A 52 1.71 6.84 14.30
C VAL A 52 2.01 6.51 15.75
N VAL A 53 2.37 7.52 16.54
CA VAL A 53 2.85 7.33 17.91
C VAL A 53 1.91 8.01 18.90
N LYS A 54 1.60 7.31 20.01
CA LYS A 54 0.77 7.87 21.09
C LYS A 54 1.52 8.84 22.00
N GLN A 55 2.83 8.99 21.81
CA GLN A 55 3.69 9.86 22.61
C GLN A 55 3.53 11.31 22.15
N HIS A 56 3.95 12.29 22.96
CA HIS A 56 4.10 13.69 22.52
C HIS A 56 5.27 13.79 21.50
N ALA A 57 5.08 13.19 20.35
CA ALA A 57 6.02 13.10 19.25
C ALA A 57 5.23 13.24 17.95
N GLN A 58 5.89 13.79 16.93
CA GLN A 58 5.28 14.00 15.64
C GLN A 58 5.30 12.70 14.84
N ASP A 59 4.18 12.33 14.23
CA ASP A 59 4.11 11.18 13.32
C ASP A 59 4.97 11.41 12.06
N HIS A 60 5.64 10.35 11.59
CA HIS A 60 6.55 10.42 10.43
C HIS A 60 6.29 9.29 9.43
N ALA A 61 6.59 9.55 8.17
CA ALA A 61 6.61 8.56 7.11
C ALA A 61 7.88 8.63 6.26
N MET A 62 8.26 7.47 5.74
CA MET A 62 9.20 7.34 4.65
C MET A 62 8.59 7.92 3.36
N THR A 63 9.44 8.43 2.47
CA THR A 63 9.06 8.89 1.13
C THR A 63 9.56 7.98 0.01
N HIS A 64 10.20 6.87 0.38
CA HIS A 64 10.73 5.84 -0.49
C HIS A 64 10.90 4.56 0.35
N ALA A 65 11.13 3.41 -0.27
CA ALA A 65 11.53 2.18 0.39
C ALA A 65 12.92 2.33 1.02
N GLY A 66 13.18 1.55 2.06
CA GLY A 66 14.46 1.54 2.74
C GLY A 66 15.03 0.13 2.87
N VAL A 67 16.36 0.01 2.91
CA VAL A 67 17.06 -1.24 3.21
C VAL A 67 18.02 -1.01 4.37
N VAL A 68 17.92 -1.84 5.40
CA VAL A 68 18.77 -1.80 6.60
C VAL A 68 19.45 -3.15 6.78
N SER A 69 20.78 -3.14 6.83
CA SER A 69 21.62 -4.32 7.07
C SER A 69 21.17 -5.13 8.30
N ALA A 70 21.51 -6.42 8.32
CA ALA A 70 21.35 -7.30 9.46
C ALA A 70 22.06 -6.75 10.69
N ALA A 71 21.35 -6.74 11.82
CA ALA A 71 21.76 -6.11 13.07
C ALA A 71 22.21 -4.63 12.91
N GLY A 72 21.74 -3.96 11.85
CA GLY A 72 22.13 -2.62 11.45
C GLY A 72 21.30 -1.51 12.09
N ASP A 73 21.80 -0.29 12.03
CA ASP A 73 21.07 0.93 12.36
C ASP A 73 21.24 1.91 11.20
N ARG A 74 20.15 2.35 10.59
CA ARG A 74 20.18 3.26 9.45
C ARG A 74 19.17 4.39 9.63
N ARG A 75 19.60 5.59 9.25
CA ARG A 75 18.80 6.80 9.28
C ARG A 75 18.60 7.34 7.87
N TYR A 76 17.37 7.74 7.58
CA TYR A 76 16.99 8.48 6.38
C TYR A 76 16.70 9.93 6.77
N ASP A 77 17.23 10.89 6.03
CA ASP A 77 17.10 12.34 6.27
C ASP A 77 16.13 13.04 5.30
N THR A 78 15.31 12.24 4.65
CA THR A 78 14.27 12.59 3.67
C THR A 78 12.88 12.13 4.14
N ALA A 79 12.71 11.87 5.43
CA ALA A 79 11.41 11.53 5.99
C ALA A 79 10.47 12.76 5.97
N ALA A 80 9.16 12.51 6.02
CA ALA A 80 8.13 13.54 6.10
C ALA A 80 7.34 13.42 7.39
N CYS A 81 7.08 14.55 8.04
CA CYS A 81 6.11 14.64 9.12
C CYS A 81 4.70 14.53 8.52
N ILE A 82 3.85 13.68 9.10
CA ILE A 82 2.46 13.46 8.64
C ILE A 82 1.41 14.00 9.62
N GLN A 83 1.86 14.82 10.56
CA GLN A 83 1.05 15.49 11.57
C GLN A 83 1.53 16.92 11.78
N ALA A 84 0.87 17.90 11.15
CA ALA A 84 1.33 19.28 11.15
C ALA A 84 1.43 19.88 12.56
N SER A 85 2.45 20.73 12.78
CA SER A 85 2.64 21.52 14.01
C SER A 85 2.76 20.73 15.34
N GLN A 86 2.73 19.40 15.34
CA GLN A 86 3.01 18.58 16.52
C GLN A 86 4.51 18.60 16.83
N GLY A 87 4.87 18.91 18.07
CA GLY A 87 6.26 18.85 18.53
C GLY A 87 6.65 17.47 19.07
N GLY A 88 7.95 17.22 19.09
CA GLY A 88 8.56 16.07 19.77
C GLY A 88 9.12 14.99 18.83
N PHE A 89 9.99 14.15 19.37
CA PHE A 89 10.71 13.10 18.65
C PHE A 89 10.25 11.71 19.05
N ILE A 90 10.20 10.81 18.07
CA ILE A 90 9.92 9.39 18.29
C ILE A 90 11.13 8.80 19.02
N LYS A 91 10.92 8.31 20.24
CA LYS A 91 11.95 7.57 20.98
C LYS A 91 12.17 6.22 20.31
N LYS A 92 13.33 5.59 20.52
CA LYS A 92 13.56 4.23 20.03
C LYS A 92 12.51 3.26 20.63
N GLY A 93 11.84 2.51 19.75
CA GLY A 93 10.93 1.43 20.12
C GLY A 93 10.14 0.91 18.93
N SER A 94 9.33 -0.13 19.16
CA SER A 94 8.39 -0.67 18.18
C SER A 94 7.08 0.12 18.21
N TYR A 95 6.61 0.53 17.02
CA TYR A 95 5.42 1.35 16.86
C TYR A 95 4.53 0.79 15.76
N ARG A 96 3.23 1.11 15.84
CA ARG A 96 2.26 0.73 14.81
C ARG A 96 2.64 1.36 13.48
N MET A 97 2.94 0.51 12.51
CA MET A 97 3.17 0.91 11.13
C MET A 97 1.84 1.10 10.40
N LEU A 98 1.83 2.05 9.49
CA LEU A 98 0.86 2.17 8.40
C LEU A 98 1.61 2.26 7.07
N ILE A 99 0.92 2.10 5.97
CA ILE A 99 1.41 2.50 4.65
C ILE A 99 0.58 3.72 4.24
N LEU A 100 1.23 4.76 3.72
CA LEU A 100 0.52 5.99 3.36
C LEU A 100 -0.70 5.70 2.47
N PRO A 101 -1.82 6.42 2.67
CA PRO A 101 -2.97 6.39 1.76
C PRO A 101 -2.54 6.45 0.30
N HIS A 102 -3.19 5.67 -0.55
CA HIS A 102 -2.85 5.57 -1.98
C HIS A 102 -2.64 6.95 -2.63
N ALA A 103 -3.56 7.89 -2.40
CA ALA A 103 -3.54 9.24 -2.96
C ALA A 103 -2.29 10.07 -2.57
N LEU A 104 -1.56 9.69 -1.53
CA LEU A 104 -0.35 10.38 -1.07
C LEU A 104 0.95 9.71 -1.58
N ARG A 105 0.89 8.49 -2.10
CA ARG A 105 2.08 7.68 -2.40
C ARG A 105 2.89 8.25 -3.57
N GLU A 106 2.23 8.64 -4.66
CA GLU A 106 2.91 9.30 -5.79
C GLU A 106 3.57 10.62 -5.36
N HIS A 107 2.85 11.46 -4.59
CA HIS A 107 3.38 12.72 -4.09
C HIS A 107 4.58 12.53 -3.15
N ALA A 108 4.53 11.50 -2.28
CA ALA A 108 5.66 11.14 -1.42
C ALA A 108 6.89 10.75 -2.24
N LEU A 109 6.71 9.90 -3.26
CA LEU A 109 7.81 9.45 -4.12
C LEU A 109 8.40 10.59 -4.95
N GLN A 110 7.57 11.50 -5.48
CA GLN A 110 8.02 12.70 -6.19
C GLN A 110 8.91 13.59 -5.32
N LYS A 111 8.63 13.67 -4.01
CA LYS A 111 9.33 14.50 -3.04
C LYS A 111 10.42 13.73 -2.26
N ARG A 112 10.79 12.52 -2.70
CA ARG A 112 11.70 11.62 -1.97
C ARG A 112 13.11 12.18 -1.71
N GLY A 113 13.60 13.05 -2.59
CA GLY A 113 14.90 13.72 -2.42
C GLY A 113 14.89 14.95 -1.51
N GLU A 114 13.71 15.44 -1.11
CA GLU A 114 13.60 16.67 -0.32
C GLU A 114 13.82 16.41 1.17
N LYS A 115 14.63 17.25 1.83
CA LYS A 115 14.85 17.18 3.30
C LYS A 115 13.83 17.99 4.10
N ASN A 116 12.93 18.70 3.43
CA ASN A 116 11.89 19.47 4.10
C ASN A 116 10.89 18.51 4.77
N TYR A 117 10.85 18.51 6.09
CA TYR A 117 9.96 17.62 6.84
C TYR A 117 8.48 17.91 6.62
N GLN A 118 8.12 19.13 6.21
CA GLN A 118 6.72 19.55 6.02
C GLN A 118 6.18 19.21 4.63
N LYS A 119 6.99 18.58 3.77
CA LYS A 119 6.74 18.43 2.33
C LYS A 119 5.42 17.75 1.94
N LEU A 120 4.80 17.01 2.86
CA LEU A 120 3.50 16.34 2.64
C LEU A 120 2.30 17.04 3.29
N TRP A 121 2.49 18.13 4.05
CA TRP A 121 1.38 18.75 4.79
C TRP A 121 0.28 19.29 3.89
N ASP A 122 0.66 19.89 2.75
CA ASP A 122 -0.31 20.41 1.78
C ASP A 122 -1.05 19.28 1.08
N ASP A 123 -0.37 18.20 0.70
CA ASP A 123 -1.00 17.02 0.08
C ASP A 123 -1.97 16.35 1.06
N ILE A 124 -1.57 16.20 2.32
CA ILE A 124 -2.43 15.65 3.39
C ILE A 124 -3.64 16.56 3.62
N SER A 125 -3.44 17.87 3.63
CA SER A 125 -4.54 18.84 3.76
C SER A 125 -5.55 18.69 2.62
N VAL A 126 -5.08 18.58 1.38
CA VAL A 126 -5.92 18.38 0.20
C VAL A 126 -6.65 17.03 0.27
N PHE A 127 -5.95 15.96 0.64
CA PHE A 127 -6.53 14.62 0.83
C PHE A 127 -7.65 14.65 1.88
N ASN A 128 -7.39 15.23 3.05
CA ASN A 128 -8.39 15.39 4.11
C ASN A 128 -9.61 16.19 3.63
N GLN A 129 -9.41 17.31 2.93
CA GLN A 129 -10.50 18.14 2.40
C GLN A 129 -11.37 17.38 1.39
N ARG A 130 -10.78 16.62 0.47
CA ARG A 130 -11.52 15.81 -0.51
C ARG A 130 -12.45 14.80 0.15
N LEU A 131 -12.04 14.26 1.29
CA LEU A 131 -12.81 13.30 2.06
C LEU A 131 -13.75 13.95 3.08
N GLY A 132 -13.88 15.28 3.09
CA GLY A 132 -14.76 16.01 4.02
C GLY A 132 -14.25 16.01 5.47
N VAL A 133 -12.95 15.77 5.67
CA VAL A 133 -12.26 15.86 6.95
C VAL A 133 -11.63 17.26 7.08
N THR A 134 -11.28 17.68 8.30
CA THR A 134 -10.59 18.94 8.55
C THR A 134 -9.34 19.07 7.68
N GLY A 135 -9.28 20.14 6.88
CA GLY A 135 -8.25 20.38 5.88
C GLY A 135 -6.90 20.85 6.41
N GLN A 136 -6.37 20.17 7.41
CA GLN A 136 -5.02 20.38 7.92
C GLN A 136 -4.11 19.19 7.58
N GLY A 137 -2.79 19.39 7.63
CA GLY A 137 -1.77 18.39 7.33
C GLY A 137 -1.61 17.31 8.41
N HIS A 138 -2.72 16.80 8.95
CA HIS A 138 -2.76 15.76 9.97
C HIS A 138 -3.42 14.52 9.40
N LEU A 139 -2.62 13.51 9.06
CA LEU A 139 -3.14 12.25 8.53
C LEU A 139 -4.01 11.52 9.56
N GLU A 140 -3.71 11.69 10.85
CA GLU A 140 -4.49 11.12 11.95
C GLU A 140 -5.98 11.50 11.89
N TYR A 141 -6.33 12.66 11.33
CA TYR A 141 -7.73 13.07 11.22
C TYR A 141 -8.53 12.14 10.30
N PHE A 142 -7.98 11.78 9.14
CA PHE A 142 -8.57 10.77 8.27
C PHE A 142 -8.66 9.42 8.99
N LEU A 143 -7.57 8.97 9.62
CA LEU A 143 -7.52 7.67 10.30
C LEU A 143 -8.56 7.55 11.41
N LYS A 144 -8.86 8.65 12.11
CA LYS A 144 -9.90 8.73 13.14
C LYS A 144 -11.30 8.80 12.53
N ALA A 145 -11.49 9.64 11.52
CA ALA A 145 -12.79 9.87 10.88
C ALA A 145 -13.35 8.58 10.27
N PHE A 146 -12.51 7.79 9.61
CA PHE A 146 -12.91 6.58 8.89
C PHE A 146 -12.47 5.29 9.59
N LYS A 147 -12.22 5.35 10.90
CA LYS A 147 -11.68 4.19 11.63
C LYS A 147 -12.52 2.94 11.41
N LYS A 148 -13.85 3.07 11.46
CA LYS A 148 -14.79 1.95 11.35
C LYS A 148 -14.71 1.30 9.97
N GLU A 149 -14.81 2.09 8.92
CA GLU A 149 -14.74 1.64 7.52
C GLU A 149 -13.40 0.98 7.23
N LEU A 150 -12.30 1.56 7.72
CA LEU A 150 -10.95 0.98 7.59
C LEU A 150 -10.85 -0.36 8.32
N ASP A 151 -11.41 -0.48 9.53
CA ASP A 151 -11.41 -1.74 10.28
C ASP A 151 -12.28 -2.82 9.61
N GLU A 152 -13.39 -2.43 8.96
CA GLU A 152 -14.25 -3.32 8.17
C GLU A 152 -13.50 -3.88 6.95
N PHE A 153 -12.76 -3.06 6.19
CA PHE A 153 -11.97 -3.56 5.05
C PHE A 153 -10.98 -4.64 5.46
N VAL A 154 -10.25 -4.49 6.57
CA VAL A 154 -9.29 -5.52 7.00
C VAL A 154 -10.00 -6.83 7.34
N ALA A 155 -11.21 -6.77 7.89
CA ALA A 155 -11.98 -7.95 8.23
C ALA A 155 -12.53 -8.69 7.00
N GLU A 156 -12.68 -8.01 5.85
CA GLU A 156 -13.17 -8.60 4.60
C GLU A 156 -12.11 -9.38 3.81
N PHE A 157 -10.81 -9.11 4.04
CA PHE A 157 -9.73 -9.74 3.28
C PHE A 157 -8.76 -10.53 4.17
N GLU A 158 -8.60 -11.81 3.85
CA GLU A 158 -7.62 -12.69 4.47
C GLU A 158 -6.50 -13.05 3.48
N CYS A 159 -5.29 -13.22 4.00
CA CYS A 159 -4.18 -13.74 3.21
C CYS A 159 -4.39 -15.22 2.90
N VAL A 160 -4.10 -15.62 1.66
CA VAL A 160 -4.12 -17.03 1.28
C VAL A 160 -2.76 -17.70 1.58
N PRO A 161 -2.71 -19.04 1.72
CA PRO A 161 -1.45 -19.75 1.94
C PRO A 161 -0.41 -19.45 0.85
N ARG A 162 0.85 -19.22 1.25
CA ARG A 162 1.99 -18.90 0.37
C ARG A 162 1.84 -17.58 -0.41
N GLN A 163 0.95 -16.69 0.02
CA GLN A 163 0.86 -15.37 -0.56
C GLN A 163 2.09 -14.54 -0.22
N VAL A 164 2.73 -13.99 -1.25
CA VAL A 164 3.91 -13.11 -1.17
C VAL A 164 3.63 -11.74 -1.81
N GLY A 165 2.40 -11.50 -2.26
CA GLY A 165 2.04 -10.25 -2.93
C GLY A 165 0.57 -10.21 -3.30
N ALA A 166 0.18 -9.12 -3.92
CA ALA A 166 -1.15 -8.97 -4.47
C ALA A 166 -1.18 -7.95 -5.61
N ILE A 167 -2.17 -8.14 -6.48
CA ILE A 167 -2.66 -7.09 -7.37
C ILE A 167 -3.98 -6.62 -6.77
N VAL A 168 -4.08 -5.32 -6.49
CA VAL A 168 -5.26 -4.72 -5.85
C VAL A 168 -6.10 -4.03 -6.90
N LEU A 169 -7.41 -4.31 -6.87
CA LEU A 169 -8.38 -3.68 -7.74
C LEU A 169 -9.43 -2.90 -6.94
N VAL A 170 -9.75 -1.71 -7.43
CA VAL A 170 -10.89 -0.91 -6.95
C VAL A 170 -11.75 -0.62 -8.18
N ASP A 171 -13.02 -1.02 -8.12
CA ASP A 171 -13.97 -0.87 -9.23
C ASP A 171 -13.49 -1.54 -10.54
N ASP A 172 -12.97 -2.78 -10.43
CA ASP A 172 -12.39 -3.61 -11.51
C ASP A 172 -11.15 -3.04 -12.21
N ARG A 173 -10.45 -2.13 -11.56
CA ARG A 173 -9.28 -1.45 -12.11
C ARG A 173 -8.08 -1.71 -11.25
N VAL A 174 -6.94 -2.03 -11.86
CA VAL A 174 -5.69 -2.27 -11.12
C VAL A 174 -5.19 -0.95 -10.56
N VAL A 175 -5.18 -0.84 -9.24
CA VAL A 175 -4.75 0.35 -8.50
C VAL A 175 -3.41 0.13 -7.79
N GLY A 176 -2.90 -1.10 -7.78
CA GLY A 176 -1.53 -1.31 -7.37
C GLY A 176 -1.08 -2.76 -7.44
N ILE A 177 0.24 -2.91 -7.53
CA ILE A 177 0.93 -4.19 -7.59
C ILE A 177 1.97 -4.19 -6.47
N GLU A 178 1.86 -5.18 -5.59
CA GLU A 178 2.67 -5.29 -4.39
C GLU A 178 3.30 -6.68 -4.31
N ARG A 179 4.59 -6.75 -4.02
CA ARG A 179 5.37 -7.98 -3.88
C ARG A 179 6.33 -7.86 -2.71
N ALA A 180 6.34 -8.88 -1.86
CA ALA A 180 7.23 -9.05 -0.73
C ALA A 180 8.21 -10.22 -0.97
N PRO A 181 9.33 -10.26 -0.22
CA PRO A 181 10.32 -11.32 -0.32
C PRO A 181 9.84 -12.70 0.19
N SER A 182 8.91 -12.70 1.14
CA SER A 182 8.50 -13.89 1.87
C SER A 182 7.05 -13.80 2.31
N HIS A 183 6.46 -14.95 2.64
CA HIS A 183 5.08 -15.02 3.14
C HIS A 183 4.94 -14.31 4.50
N GLU A 184 5.90 -14.50 5.40
CA GLU A 184 5.89 -13.84 6.71
C GLU A 184 6.01 -12.32 6.59
N TYR A 185 6.87 -11.84 5.68
CA TYR A 185 6.96 -10.42 5.36
C TYR A 185 5.59 -9.92 4.90
N TRP A 186 4.97 -10.59 3.93
CA TRP A 186 3.68 -10.21 3.39
C TRP A 186 2.60 -10.10 4.48
N LEU A 187 2.45 -11.14 5.30
CA LEU A 187 1.52 -11.17 6.42
C LEU A 187 1.71 -9.99 7.38
N SER A 188 2.97 -9.63 7.65
CA SER A 188 3.28 -8.56 8.60
C SER A 188 2.91 -7.16 8.10
N ILE A 189 2.92 -6.93 6.77
CA ILE A 189 2.60 -5.62 6.17
C ILE A 189 1.14 -5.54 5.68
N TRP A 190 0.50 -6.69 5.47
CA TRP A 190 -0.84 -6.81 4.89
C TRP A 190 -1.89 -5.94 5.58
N PRO A 191 -2.01 -5.93 6.92
CA PRO A 191 -3.00 -5.08 7.58
C PRO A 191 -2.80 -3.60 7.23
N SER A 192 -1.56 -3.12 7.20
CA SER A 192 -1.26 -1.71 6.89
C SER A 192 -1.56 -1.36 5.43
N LEU A 193 -1.36 -2.32 4.53
CA LEU A 193 -1.58 -2.16 3.10
C LEU A 193 -3.08 -2.10 2.77
N ILE A 194 -3.86 -3.06 3.27
CA ILE A 194 -5.30 -3.16 3.01
C ILE A 194 -6.06 -2.08 3.76
N ARG A 195 -5.72 -1.85 5.04
CA ARG A 195 -6.41 -0.88 5.89
C ARG A 195 -6.17 0.54 5.41
N GLU A 196 -4.94 1.04 5.53
CA GLU A 196 -4.68 2.47 5.31
C GLU A 196 -4.41 2.84 3.86
N CYS A 197 -3.68 2.01 3.10
CA CYS A 197 -3.28 2.36 1.74
C CYS A 197 -4.43 2.19 0.74
N TYR A 198 -4.94 0.97 0.56
CA TYR A 198 -5.99 0.71 -0.43
C TYR A 198 -7.39 0.95 0.12
N GLY A 199 -7.61 0.76 1.42
CA GLY A 199 -8.86 1.13 2.08
C GLY A 199 -9.18 2.61 1.93
N SER A 200 -8.18 3.50 1.98
CA SER A 200 -8.41 4.94 1.71
C SER A 200 -8.90 5.20 0.29
N LEU A 201 -8.37 4.47 -0.70
CA LEU A 201 -8.80 4.61 -2.09
C LEU A 201 -10.21 4.07 -2.30
N ALA A 202 -10.55 2.94 -1.64
CA ALA A 202 -11.90 2.39 -1.66
C ALA A 202 -12.94 3.36 -1.04
N ILE A 203 -12.56 4.11 0.00
CA ILE A 203 -13.40 5.16 0.59
C ILE A 203 -13.56 6.34 -0.38
N GLU A 204 -12.47 6.79 -1.01
CA GLU A 204 -12.52 7.84 -2.03
C GLU A 204 -13.46 7.45 -3.18
N ALA A 205 -13.32 6.22 -3.67
CA ALA A 205 -14.17 5.62 -4.69
C ALA A 205 -15.65 5.63 -4.30
N ALA A 206 -15.97 5.13 -3.11
CA ALA A 206 -17.32 5.10 -2.58
C ALA A 206 -17.93 6.50 -2.49
N LYS A 207 -17.16 7.50 -2.03
CA LYS A 207 -17.63 8.89 -1.96
C LYS A 207 -17.82 9.53 -3.33
N ALA A 208 -16.94 9.25 -4.29
CA ALA A 208 -17.06 9.79 -5.65
C ALA A 208 -18.35 9.31 -6.34
N ASN A 209 -18.81 8.10 -6.02
CA ASN A 209 -20.04 7.51 -6.54
C ASN A 209 -21.33 8.03 -5.84
N GLY A 210 -21.19 8.88 -4.81
CA GLY A 210 -22.28 9.35 -3.96
C GLY A 210 -22.87 8.22 -3.09
N ASP A 211 -23.78 8.52 -2.15
CA ASP A 211 -24.48 7.51 -1.31
C ASP A 211 -25.33 6.48 -2.11
N ARG A 212 -25.11 6.34 -3.42
CA ARG A 212 -25.54 5.17 -4.16
C ARG A 212 -24.91 3.97 -3.50
N ALA A 213 -25.73 2.99 -3.16
CA ALA A 213 -25.22 1.67 -2.88
C ALA A 213 -24.22 1.34 -4.00
N PRO A 214 -22.99 0.86 -3.68
CA PRO A 214 -22.13 0.30 -4.72
C PRO A 214 -23.01 -0.59 -5.57
N ASP A 215 -22.82 -0.55 -6.90
CA ASP A 215 -23.54 -1.45 -7.80
C ASP A 215 -23.13 -2.89 -7.44
N ARG A 216 -23.75 -3.40 -6.38
CA ARG A 216 -23.73 -4.75 -5.84
C ARG A 216 -24.82 -5.55 -6.53
N SER A 217 -25.30 -5.08 -7.68
CA SER A 217 -25.76 -6.03 -8.67
C SER A 217 -24.57 -6.93 -8.90
N PRO A 218 -24.60 -8.24 -8.56
CA PRO A 218 -23.75 -9.15 -9.30
C PRO A 218 -24.03 -8.78 -10.77
N ARG A 219 -22.98 -8.43 -11.54
CA ARG A 219 -23.19 -8.05 -12.95
C ARG A 219 -23.83 -9.19 -13.74
N VAL A 220 -23.94 -10.35 -13.10
CA VAL A 220 -24.77 -11.52 -13.41
C VAL A 220 -25.99 -11.54 -12.50
N GLN A 221 -27.20 -11.36 -13.06
CA GLN A 221 -28.44 -11.52 -12.28
C GLN A 221 -28.54 -12.95 -11.74
N LEU A 222 -28.76 -13.11 -10.44
CA LEU A 222 -29.22 -14.39 -9.90
C LEU A 222 -30.55 -14.75 -10.62
N PRO A 223 -30.70 -15.97 -11.16
CA PRO A 223 -31.97 -16.44 -11.68
C PRO A 223 -33.06 -16.29 -10.62
N VAL A 224 -34.23 -15.81 -11.04
CA VAL A 224 -35.38 -15.54 -10.15
C VAL A 224 -35.93 -16.82 -9.52
N GLU A 225 -35.59 -17.99 -10.08
CA GLU A 225 -35.96 -19.30 -9.55
C GLU A 225 -34.69 -20.11 -9.29
N ILE A 226 -34.46 -20.46 -8.03
CA ILE A 226 -33.45 -21.40 -7.59
C ILE A 226 -34.18 -22.56 -6.91
N ALA A 227 -34.03 -23.77 -7.45
CA ALA A 227 -34.79 -24.94 -7.01
C ALA A 227 -34.17 -25.64 -5.80
N SER A 228 -32.89 -25.37 -5.48
CA SER A 228 -32.18 -26.02 -4.35
C SER A 228 -30.99 -25.20 -3.82
N LEU A 229 -30.54 -25.53 -2.60
CA LEU A 229 -29.32 -24.95 -2.03
C LEU A 229 -28.06 -25.30 -2.84
N ASP A 230 -27.97 -26.53 -3.36
CA ASP A 230 -26.84 -26.97 -4.19
C ASP A 230 -26.75 -26.17 -5.50
N GLU A 231 -27.90 -25.79 -6.07
CA GLU A 231 -27.97 -24.92 -7.26
C GLU A 231 -27.54 -23.48 -6.93
N LEU A 232 -27.93 -22.95 -5.77
CA LEU A 232 -27.45 -21.65 -5.28
C LEU A 232 -25.92 -21.66 -5.09
N GLU A 233 -25.36 -22.69 -4.45
CA GLU A 233 -23.92 -22.82 -4.23
C GLU A 233 -23.15 -22.91 -5.55
N SER A 234 -23.64 -23.70 -6.49
CA SER A 234 -23.04 -23.84 -7.82
C SER A 234 -23.06 -22.53 -8.60
N LEU A 235 -24.17 -21.80 -8.53
CA LEU A 235 -24.33 -20.50 -9.17
C LEU A 235 -23.42 -19.43 -8.54
N ILE A 236 -23.32 -19.39 -7.21
CA ILE A 236 -22.37 -18.49 -6.53
C ILE A 236 -20.94 -18.79 -6.97
N ALA A 237 -20.56 -20.07 -7.05
CA ALA A 237 -19.23 -20.48 -7.50
C ALA A 237 -18.97 -20.10 -8.97
N GLU A 238 -19.97 -20.23 -9.84
CA GLU A 238 -19.87 -19.83 -11.25
C GLU A 238 -19.70 -18.32 -11.40
N ILE A 239 -20.53 -17.52 -10.69
CA ILE A 239 -20.43 -16.05 -10.70
C ILE A 239 -19.05 -15.62 -10.19
N ALA A 240 -18.58 -16.17 -9.08
CA ALA A 240 -17.25 -15.88 -8.54
C ALA A 240 -16.14 -16.22 -9.54
N SER A 241 -16.24 -17.35 -10.24
CA SER A 241 -15.26 -17.73 -11.27
C SER A 241 -15.28 -16.79 -12.48
N GLN A 242 -16.44 -16.27 -12.88
CA GLN A 242 -16.54 -15.32 -13.98
C GLN A 242 -15.95 -13.96 -13.60
N GLU A 243 -16.19 -13.49 -12.38
CA GLU A 243 -15.57 -12.26 -11.85
C GLU A 243 -14.05 -12.40 -11.76
N ASP A 244 -13.55 -13.54 -11.28
CA ASP A 244 -12.12 -13.85 -11.22
C ASP A 244 -11.45 -13.82 -12.60
N GLU A 245 -12.05 -14.46 -13.60
CA GLU A 245 -11.45 -14.50 -14.95
C GLU A 245 -11.48 -13.12 -15.62
N ARG A 246 -12.52 -12.32 -15.35
CA ARG A 246 -12.58 -10.93 -15.80
C ARG A 246 -11.47 -10.09 -15.16
N ALA A 247 -11.28 -10.19 -13.85
CA ALA A 247 -10.23 -9.48 -13.14
C ALA A 247 -8.84 -9.89 -13.66
N ARG A 248 -8.62 -11.19 -13.94
CA ARG A 248 -7.39 -11.70 -14.57
C ARG A 248 -7.18 -11.16 -15.98
N SER A 249 -8.23 -11.01 -16.78
CA SER A 249 -8.12 -10.41 -18.12
C SER A 249 -7.62 -8.97 -18.05
N THR A 250 -8.20 -8.15 -17.15
CA THR A 250 -7.74 -6.76 -16.92
C THR A 250 -6.28 -6.71 -16.50
N VAL A 251 -5.84 -7.66 -15.67
CA VAL A 251 -4.43 -7.76 -15.25
C VAL A 251 -3.51 -8.10 -16.42
N ARG A 252 -3.88 -9.07 -17.27
CA ARG A 252 -3.02 -9.51 -18.39
C ARG A 252 -2.69 -8.37 -19.35
N GLU A 253 -3.62 -7.45 -19.58
CA GLU A 253 -3.40 -6.28 -20.45
C GLU A 253 -2.32 -5.33 -19.90
N LEU A 254 -2.17 -5.26 -18.57
CA LEU A 254 -1.21 -4.37 -17.90
C LEU A 254 0.15 -5.04 -17.62
N LEU A 255 0.22 -6.37 -17.60
CA LEU A 255 1.44 -7.11 -17.28
C LEU A 255 2.56 -6.95 -18.32
N ASP A 256 2.21 -6.63 -19.56
CA ASP A 256 3.17 -6.46 -20.67
C ASP A 256 3.70 -5.02 -20.79
N GLU A 257 3.28 -4.12 -19.89
CA GLU A 257 3.73 -2.73 -19.90
C GLU A 257 5.22 -2.62 -19.48
N PRO A 258 6.08 -1.99 -20.29
CA PRO A 258 7.47 -1.81 -19.92
C PRO A 258 7.60 -0.79 -18.77
N LEU A 259 8.36 -1.14 -17.74
CA LEU A 259 8.74 -0.22 -16.66
C LEU A 259 10.07 0.46 -16.98
N ASP A 260 10.11 1.79 -16.91
CA ASP A 260 11.36 2.53 -16.85
C ASP A 260 11.92 2.46 -15.43
N LEU A 261 13.20 2.11 -15.31
CA LEU A 261 13.87 1.90 -14.03
C LEU A 261 14.97 2.95 -13.84
N GLN A 262 14.75 3.84 -12.89
CA GLN A 262 15.76 4.80 -12.44
C GLN A 262 16.46 4.27 -11.19
N TYR A 263 17.76 3.98 -11.30
CA TYR A 263 18.58 3.59 -10.16
C TYR A 263 18.63 4.69 -9.08
N GLU A 264 18.46 4.30 -7.82
CA GLU A 264 18.54 5.19 -6.65
C GLU A 264 19.78 4.87 -5.81
N GLU A 265 19.85 3.66 -5.27
CA GLU A 265 20.95 3.23 -4.40
C GLU A 265 21.17 1.73 -4.41
N ALA A 266 22.31 1.30 -3.87
CA ALA A 266 22.63 -0.10 -3.64
C ALA A 266 23.05 -0.30 -2.18
N VAL A 267 22.64 -1.43 -1.61
CA VAL A 267 22.97 -1.83 -0.24
C VAL A 267 23.47 -3.26 -0.25
N SER A 268 24.69 -3.42 0.27
CA SER A 268 25.35 -4.72 0.40
C SER A 268 25.43 -5.14 1.86
N ASP A 269 24.99 -6.36 2.15
CA ASP A 269 25.18 -7.01 3.44
C ASP A 269 25.94 -8.33 3.26
N ARG A 270 27.21 -8.34 3.69
CA ARG A 270 28.08 -9.52 3.59
C ARG A 270 27.69 -10.64 4.54
N ARG A 271 26.99 -10.35 5.65
CA ARG A 271 26.58 -11.38 6.62
C ARG A 271 25.52 -12.30 6.01
N VAL A 272 24.57 -11.69 5.30
CA VAL A 272 23.42 -12.40 4.69
C VAL A 272 23.65 -12.69 3.20
N ARG A 273 24.74 -12.18 2.61
CA ARG A 273 25.05 -12.26 1.17
C ARG A 273 23.88 -11.72 0.34
N ALA A 274 23.46 -10.49 0.67
CA ALA A 274 22.46 -9.75 -0.06
C ALA A 274 23.11 -8.51 -0.67
N ASP A 275 23.07 -8.40 -1.99
CA ASP A 275 23.55 -7.25 -2.75
C ASP A 275 22.36 -6.68 -3.52
N VAL A 276 21.65 -5.74 -2.90
CA VAL A 276 20.39 -5.24 -3.45
C VAL A 276 20.51 -3.85 -4.05
N SER A 277 19.83 -3.60 -5.16
CA SER A 277 19.59 -2.27 -5.71
C SER A 277 18.15 -1.83 -5.40
N ILE A 278 17.98 -0.54 -5.15
CA ILE A 278 16.68 0.12 -5.10
C ILE A 278 16.55 0.94 -6.38
N ASP A 279 15.48 0.72 -7.12
CA ASP A 279 15.17 1.45 -8.34
C ASP A 279 13.77 2.05 -8.23
N THR A 280 13.62 3.29 -8.67
CA THR A 280 12.32 3.90 -8.92
C THR A 280 11.80 3.38 -10.25
N ALA A 281 10.63 2.76 -10.22
CA ALA A 281 9.97 2.19 -11.38
C ALA A 281 8.79 3.07 -11.80
N THR A 282 8.76 3.45 -13.07
CA THR A 282 7.71 4.30 -13.63
C THR A 282 7.21 3.77 -14.96
N SER A 283 5.91 3.92 -15.19
CA SER A 283 5.25 3.60 -16.44
C SER A 283 4.11 4.60 -16.69
N GLU A 284 3.28 4.36 -17.71
CA GLU A 284 2.08 5.17 -17.92
C GLU A 284 1.12 5.02 -16.74
N HIS A 285 0.94 3.78 -16.27
CA HIS A 285 -0.06 3.45 -15.26
C HIS A 285 0.47 3.40 -13.83
N PHE A 286 1.77 3.12 -13.63
CA PHE A 286 2.33 2.84 -12.30
C PHE A 286 3.53 3.72 -11.97
N THR A 287 3.68 4.01 -10.68
CA THR A 287 4.86 4.69 -10.15
C THR A 287 5.17 4.17 -8.75
N GLY A 288 6.42 3.81 -8.50
CA GLY A 288 6.77 3.14 -7.26
C GLY A 288 8.24 2.76 -7.17
N GLN A 289 8.54 1.78 -6.33
CA GLN A 289 9.91 1.30 -6.17
C GLN A 289 9.99 -0.22 -6.15
N VAL A 290 11.09 -0.70 -6.71
CA VAL A 290 11.47 -2.10 -6.74
C VAL A 290 12.83 -2.27 -6.06
N ILE A 291 12.99 -3.38 -5.36
CA ILE A 291 14.28 -3.81 -4.82
C ILE A 291 14.67 -5.10 -5.51
N ARG A 292 15.85 -5.10 -6.12
CA ARG A 292 16.37 -6.21 -6.91
C ARG A 292 17.63 -6.79 -6.29
N ASP A 293 17.76 -8.10 -6.33
CA ASP A 293 18.98 -8.84 -6.01
C ASP A 293 19.45 -9.51 -7.32
N GLY A 294 20.40 -8.87 -8.01
CA GLY A 294 20.71 -9.17 -9.41
C GLY A 294 19.48 -8.96 -10.30
N ASP A 295 19.08 -10.00 -11.04
CA ASP A 295 17.92 -9.96 -11.94
C ASP A 295 16.58 -10.26 -11.22
N LYS A 296 16.62 -10.66 -9.94
CA LYS A 296 15.43 -11.06 -9.19
C LYS A 296 14.80 -9.85 -8.50
N VAL A 297 13.52 -9.59 -8.78
CA VAL A 297 12.71 -8.63 -8.00
C VAL A 297 12.32 -9.28 -6.66
N VAL A 298 12.90 -8.76 -5.58
CA VAL A 298 12.70 -9.24 -4.21
C VAL A 298 11.52 -8.52 -3.56
N TYR A 299 11.39 -7.22 -3.81
CA TYR A 299 10.29 -6.40 -3.34
C TYR A 299 9.83 -5.46 -4.45
N ALA A 300 8.53 -5.24 -4.57
CA ALA A 300 7.96 -4.26 -5.48
C ALA A 300 6.75 -3.61 -4.83
N SER A 301 6.62 -2.30 -5.02
CA SER A 301 5.47 -1.54 -4.55
C SER A 301 5.14 -0.47 -5.56
N LEU A 302 4.14 -0.76 -6.39
CA LEU A 302 3.79 -0.02 -7.60
C LEU A 302 2.31 0.41 -7.52
N PRO A 303 1.98 1.47 -6.77
CA PRO A 303 0.65 2.08 -6.84
C PRO A 303 0.39 2.69 -8.23
N ALA A 304 -0.88 2.75 -8.60
CA ALA A 304 -1.32 3.44 -9.80
C ALA A 304 -1.06 4.95 -9.70
N THR A 305 -0.70 5.58 -10.82
CA THR A 305 -0.52 7.04 -10.86
C THR A 305 -1.85 7.75 -10.62
N SER A 306 -1.82 8.94 -10.02
CA SER A 306 -3.02 9.76 -9.86
C SER A 306 -3.64 10.12 -11.19
N ALA A 307 -2.82 10.26 -12.24
CA ALA A 307 -3.27 10.48 -13.60
C ALA A 307 -4.09 9.27 -14.08
N PHE A 308 -3.55 8.05 -13.95
CA PHE A 308 -4.25 6.83 -14.34
C PHE A 308 -5.53 6.65 -13.54
N VAL A 309 -5.53 6.87 -12.22
CA VAL A 309 -6.74 6.76 -11.38
C VAL A 309 -7.81 7.81 -11.75
N LYS A 310 -7.41 9.03 -12.15
CA LYS A 310 -8.35 10.11 -12.50
C LYS A 310 -8.81 10.09 -13.95
N SER A 311 -7.97 9.63 -14.89
CA SER A 311 -8.33 9.50 -16.31
C SER A 311 -9.40 8.44 -16.51
N GLN A 312 -9.56 7.56 -15.52
CA GLN A 312 -10.77 6.76 -15.38
C GLN A 312 -11.80 7.70 -14.76
N GLU A 313 -12.52 8.45 -15.61
CA GLU A 313 -13.83 8.93 -15.21
C GLU A 313 -14.54 7.73 -14.61
N TRP A 314 -14.82 7.77 -13.30
CA TRP A 314 -15.72 6.84 -12.64
C TRP A 314 -16.96 6.84 -13.49
N THR A 315 -17.14 5.83 -14.34
CA THR A 315 -18.09 5.92 -15.44
C THR A 315 -19.43 6.15 -14.82
N ARG A 316 -19.92 7.39 -14.95
CA ARG A 316 -21.29 7.76 -14.59
C ARG A 316 -22.15 6.98 -15.56
N ALA A 317 -22.58 5.80 -15.16
CA ALA A 317 -23.71 5.19 -15.83
C ALA A 317 -24.88 6.18 -15.68
N GLU A 318 -25.34 6.72 -16.81
CA GLU A 318 -26.60 7.43 -16.89
C GLU A 318 -27.67 6.54 -16.23
N PRO A 319 -28.45 7.05 -15.26
CA PRO A 319 -29.56 6.28 -14.74
C PRO A 319 -30.48 5.92 -15.90
N PHE A 320 -30.81 4.64 -16.05
CA PHE A 320 -31.88 4.22 -16.95
C PHE A 320 -33.14 5.03 -16.62
N SER A 321 -33.56 5.88 -17.56
CA SER A 321 -34.85 6.52 -17.55
C SER A 321 -35.93 5.46 -17.81
N ILE A 322 -36.88 5.37 -16.88
CA ILE A 322 -38.14 4.60 -17.05
C ILE A 322 -39.08 5.40 -17.95
#